data_AF-A0A356F4G8-F1
#
_entry.id   AF-A0A356F4G8-F1
#
_cell.length_a   1.000
_cell.length_b   1.000
_cell.length_c   1.000
_cell.angle_alpha   90.00
_cell.angle_beta   90.00
_cell.angle_gamma   90.00
#
_symmetry.space_group_name_H-M   'P 1'
#
loop_
_entity.id
_entity.type
_entity.pdbx_description
1 polymer ?
#
loop_
_entity_poly.entity_id
_entity_poly.type
_entity_poly.pdbx_seq_one_letter_code
_entity_poly.pdbx_strand_id
1 'polypeptide(L)'
;MRLFIFISLLFLAFPCQAQIKEYQHLYDINPDEEIPMLWRLQKEYRKFRSDYDWHYDYNWNIPPVFDKEFAQNIERFGKVEKRIDNPDEEDILRELRRLPPEFYPYIGPVLHTLPGLSGKILDLPGIKETKHQFPKRIASKLAAIPDIEFLSPGLYIYLMPELFGEGSNTREFPQSLSKYPNLPSIRIKKELLAAALKEVPPENFAIDKPEQPEDLGIRHYSADAGTPLSKADVQAFIATIDGLANFSADLKTKVKYISLNSLMNYWDEKNGADKNVAFLKTMVNPCQTLARKIKWLGARSQFQDVISPQAFGLDDWAYTCDKTLKALRAVSQSNAEITAMNIAKKGYIYDMINQTGYYTPEERQAHKYFIEASIQLYQTTPENKEAVRPYADELNKKLAVFGANLLGSPLILP
;
A
#
# COMPACT_ATOMS: atom_id res chain seq x y z
N MET A 1 42.92 -23.28 12.23
CA MET A 1 41.95 -22.62 13.16
C MET A 1 41.45 -21.26 12.68
N ARG A 2 42.29 -20.35 12.18
CA ARG A 2 41.84 -19.01 11.71
C ARG A 2 41.01 -19.00 10.41
N LEU A 3 41.17 -20.00 9.54
CA LEU A 3 40.41 -20.12 8.29
C LEU A 3 38.94 -20.56 8.51
N PHE A 4 38.70 -21.38 9.54
CA PHE A 4 37.34 -21.87 9.88
C PHE A 4 36.46 -20.78 10.51
N ILE A 5 37.05 -19.83 11.24
CA ILE A 5 36.34 -18.71 11.87
C ILE A 5 35.84 -17.72 10.80
N PHE A 6 36.62 -17.49 9.74
CA PHE A 6 36.22 -16.62 8.63
C PHE A 6 35.04 -17.18 7.81
N ILE A 7 34.97 -18.50 7.63
CA ILE A 7 33.85 -19.14 6.92
C ILE A 7 32.57 -19.11 7.78
N SER A 8 32.67 -19.26 9.10
CA SER A 8 31.51 -19.14 10.00
C SER A 8 30.95 -17.72 10.09
N LEU A 9 31.79 -16.69 9.94
CA LEU A 9 31.37 -15.28 9.92
C LEU A 9 30.75 -14.86 8.57
N LEU A 10 31.12 -15.51 7.46
CA LEU A 10 30.48 -15.29 6.16
C LEU A 10 29.07 -15.91 6.06
N PHE A 11 28.77 -16.94 6.86
CA PHE A 11 27.41 -17.47 6.99
C PHE A 11 26.49 -16.62 7.89
N LEU A 12 27.04 -15.72 8.71
CA LEU A 12 26.28 -14.78 9.54
C LEU A 12 25.97 -13.44 8.83
N ALA A 13 26.48 -13.23 7.61
CA ALA A 13 26.20 -12.04 6.79
C ALA A 13 24.98 -12.20 5.86
N PHE A 14 24.09 -13.18 6.15
CA PHE A 14 22.79 -13.33 5.49
C PHE A 14 21.57 -12.91 6.36
N PRO A 15 21.52 -11.75 7.02
CA PRO A 15 20.25 -11.21 7.49
C PRO A 15 19.85 -10.05 6.58
N CYS A 16 19.21 -10.33 5.44
CA CYS A 16 18.36 -9.31 4.82
C CYS A 16 17.33 -9.89 3.86
N GLN A 17 17.63 -10.99 3.17
CA GLN A 17 16.65 -11.66 2.31
C GLN A 17 15.73 -12.65 3.04
N ALA A 18 16.19 -13.23 4.15
CA ALA A 18 15.41 -14.25 4.88
C ALA A 18 14.16 -13.66 5.57
N GLN A 19 14.28 -12.46 6.14
CA GLN A 19 13.18 -11.79 6.83
C GLN A 19 12.02 -11.43 5.89
N ILE A 20 12.31 -11.06 4.65
CA ILE A 20 11.31 -10.65 3.64
C ILE A 20 10.49 -11.87 3.19
N LYS A 21 11.14 -13.00 2.91
CA LYS A 21 10.46 -14.25 2.49
C LYS A 21 9.55 -14.84 3.57
N GLU A 22 9.84 -14.59 4.84
CA GLU A 22 9.03 -15.09 5.96
C GLU A 22 7.59 -14.58 5.88
N TYR A 23 7.37 -13.35 5.42
CA TYR A 23 6.03 -12.74 5.34
C TYR A 23 5.29 -13.09 4.03
N GLN A 24 5.87 -13.90 3.15
CA GLN A 24 5.30 -14.11 1.82
C GLN A 24 3.93 -14.79 1.89
N HIS A 25 3.83 -15.82 2.72
CA HIS A 25 2.63 -16.63 2.92
C HIS A 25 1.45 -15.87 3.55
N LEU A 26 1.70 -14.70 4.14
CA LEU A 26 0.66 -13.92 4.81
C LEU A 26 -0.40 -13.39 3.85
N TYR A 27 -0.08 -13.24 2.55
CA TYR A 27 -1.00 -12.73 1.55
C TYR A 27 -1.67 -13.83 0.70
N ASP A 28 -1.36 -15.09 1.00
CA ASP A 28 -1.97 -16.22 0.32
C ASP A 28 -3.45 -16.32 0.68
N ILE A 29 -4.26 -16.63 -0.33
CA ILE A 29 -5.71 -16.78 -0.20
C ILE A 29 -5.99 -18.26 -0.37
N ASN A 30 -6.58 -18.87 0.65
CA ASN A 30 -6.98 -20.26 0.59
C ASN A 30 -8.22 -20.40 -0.33
N PRO A 31 -8.13 -21.12 -1.46
CA PRO A 31 -9.28 -21.33 -2.35
C PRO A 31 -10.36 -22.22 -1.70
N ASP A 32 -9.98 -23.09 -0.78
CA ASP A 32 -10.87 -24.09 -0.15
C ASP A 32 -11.27 -23.71 1.29
N GLU A 33 -11.30 -22.42 1.58
CA GLU A 33 -11.72 -21.93 2.89
C GLU A 33 -13.17 -22.31 3.22
N GLU A 34 -13.41 -22.75 4.45
CA GLU A 34 -14.76 -22.98 4.97
C GLU A 34 -15.51 -21.64 5.12
N ILE A 35 -16.53 -21.44 4.27
CA ILE A 35 -17.25 -20.17 4.19
C ILE A 35 -18.22 -20.05 5.37
N PRO A 36 -18.08 -19.05 6.24
CA PRO A 36 -19.01 -18.85 7.35
C PRO A 36 -20.40 -18.42 6.85
N MET A 37 -21.44 -18.68 7.65
CA MET A 37 -22.77 -18.14 7.35
C MET A 37 -22.75 -16.60 7.41
N LEU A 38 -22.87 -15.96 6.23
CA LEU A 38 -22.73 -14.51 6.07
C LEU A 38 -23.62 -13.68 7.01
N TRP A 39 -24.88 -14.06 7.19
CA TRP A 39 -25.81 -13.32 8.05
C TRP A 39 -25.38 -13.36 9.52
N ARG A 40 -24.80 -14.48 9.98
CA ARG A 40 -24.30 -14.64 11.35
C ARG A 40 -23.05 -13.79 11.53
N LEU A 41 -22.11 -13.86 10.57
CA LEU A 41 -20.90 -13.06 10.57
C LEU A 41 -21.21 -11.55 10.55
N GLN A 42 -22.20 -11.13 9.75
CA GLN A 42 -22.62 -9.73 9.71
C GLN A 42 -23.20 -9.25 11.05
N LYS A 43 -23.94 -10.12 11.75
CA LYS A 43 -24.45 -9.82 13.09
C LYS A 43 -23.31 -9.71 14.12
N GLU A 44 -22.32 -10.61 14.05
CA GLU A 44 -21.11 -10.54 14.89
C GLU A 44 -20.30 -9.28 14.61
N TYR A 45 -20.03 -8.97 13.33
CA TYR A 45 -19.27 -7.79 12.93
C TYR A 45 -19.93 -6.48 13.37
N ARG A 46 -21.27 -6.37 13.28
CA ARG A 46 -21.99 -5.19 13.79
C ARG A 46 -21.81 -5.00 15.29
N LYS A 47 -21.85 -6.08 16.07
CA LYS A 47 -21.58 -6.05 17.52
C LYS A 47 -20.13 -5.71 17.84
N PHE A 48 -19.19 -6.23 17.05
CA PHE A 48 -17.76 -5.96 17.22
C PHE A 48 -17.42 -4.49 16.92
N ARG A 49 -18.04 -3.89 15.90
CA ARG A 49 -17.77 -2.49 15.52
C ARG A 49 -18.54 -1.47 16.37
N SER A 50 -19.60 -1.88 17.06
CA SER A 50 -20.30 -1.01 18.00
C SER A 50 -19.52 -0.95 19.32
N ASP A 51 -18.40 -0.21 19.33
CA ASP A 51 -17.70 0.15 20.58
C ASP A 51 -18.60 1.00 21.52
N TYR A 52 -19.72 1.50 20.98
CA TYR A 52 -20.81 2.13 21.71
C TYR A 52 -22.12 1.48 21.28
N ASP A 53 -22.76 0.74 22.18
CA ASP A 53 -24.19 0.44 22.09
C ASP A 53 -24.93 1.63 22.72
N TRP A 54 -25.44 2.52 21.88
CA TRP A 54 -26.05 3.78 22.29
C TRP A 54 -27.35 3.54 23.07
N HIS A 55 -27.88 2.30 23.07
CA HIS A 55 -29.17 1.86 23.60
C HIS A 55 -30.40 2.63 23.03
N TYR A 56 -30.20 3.82 22.48
CA TYR A 56 -31.19 4.77 22.04
C TYR A 56 -30.80 5.31 20.67
N ASP A 57 -31.64 5.02 19.68
CA ASP A 57 -31.17 5.15 18.31
C ASP A 57 -31.03 6.62 17.84
N TYR A 58 -31.73 7.58 18.43
CA TYR A 58 -31.66 9.00 18.01
C TYR A 58 -32.20 9.91 19.13
N ASN A 59 -31.95 11.23 19.07
CA ASN A 59 -32.44 12.23 20.04
C ASN A 59 -33.97 12.18 20.33
N TRP A 60 -34.75 11.53 19.47
CA TRP A 60 -36.20 11.44 19.52
C TRP A 60 -36.71 10.07 19.99
N ASN A 61 -35.81 9.11 20.25
CA ASN A 61 -36.14 7.78 20.79
C ASN A 61 -35.45 7.52 22.14
N ILE A 62 -35.28 8.59 22.93
CA ILE A 62 -34.78 8.52 24.31
C ILE A 62 -36.02 8.45 25.22
N PRO A 63 -36.25 7.34 25.95
CA PRO A 63 -37.31 7.27 26.94
C PRO A 63 -37.03 8.27 28.07
N PRO A 64 -38.09 8.74 28.78
CA PRO A 64 -37.94 9.73 29.85
C PRO A 64 -37.08 9.25 31.04
N VAL A 65 -36.81 7.95 31.12
CA VAL A 65 -35.95 7.33 32.12
C VAL A 65 -34.93 6.46 31.39
N PHE A 66 -33.65 6.78 31.57
CA PHE A 66 -32.56 5.95 31.10
C PHE A 66 -32.62 4.57 31.75
N ASP A 67 -32.22 3.53 31.01
CA ASP A 67 -32.06 2.21 31.61
C ASP A 67 -31.01 2.24 32.73
N LYS A 68 -31.07 1.22 33.59
CA LYS A 68 -30.30 1.18 34.83
C LYS A 68 -28.78 1.10 34.58
N GLU A 69 -28.35 0.49 33.48
CA GLU A 69 -26.93 0.37 33.13
C GLU A 69 -26.38 1.69 32.56
N PHE A 70 -27.13 2.36 31.68
CA PHE A 70 -26.78 3.66 31.13
C PHE A 70 -26.78 4.76 32.21
N ALA A 71 -27.78 4.74 33.10
CA ALA A 71 -27.82 5.65 34.26
C ALA A 71 -26.62 5.45 35.18
N GLN A 72 -26.24 4.19 35.48
CA GLN A 72 -25.06 3.88 36.30
C GLN A 72 -23.76 4.30 35.61
N ASN A 73 -23.66 4.15 34.29
CA ASN A 73 -22.52 4.62 33.52
C ASN A 73 -22.43 6.16 33.56
N ILE A 74 -23.50 6.89 33.28
CA ILE A 74 -23.52 8.37 33.39
C ILE A 74 -23.18 8.82 34.81
N GLU A 75 -23.75 8.20 35.84
CA GLU A 75 -23.47 8.54 37.23
C GLU A 75 -22.01 8.25 37.60
N ARG A 76 -21.44 7.16 37.08
CA ARG A 76 -20.02 6.83 37.22
C ARG A 76 -19.13 7.83 36.48
N PHE A 77 -19.51 8.28 35.28
CA PHE A 77 -18.79 9.31 34.52
C PHE A 77 -18.89 10.69 35.16
N GLY A 78 -20.04 11.04 35.75
CA GLY A 78 -20.27 12.32 36.43
C GLY A 78 -19.58 12.42 37.80
N LYS A 79 -19.20 11.30 38.42
CA LYS A 79 -18.52 11.24 39.73
C LYS A 79 -17.00 11.24 39.65
N VAL A 80 -16.40 11.17 38.46
CA VAL A 80 -14.94 11.16 38.30
C VAL A 80 -14.48 12.58 37.96
N GLU A 81 -13.86 13.26 38.93
CA GLU A 81 -13.24 14.60 38.75
C GLU A 81 -12.00 14.58 37.83
N LYS A 82 -11.46 13.39 37.53
CA LYS A 82 -10.45 13.24 36.49
C LYS A 82 -11.14 13.36 35.14
N ARG A 83 -10.79 14.40 34.37
CA ARG A 83 -11.10 14.44 32.92
C ARG A 83 -10.81 13.06 32.35
N ILE A 84 -11.79 12.50 31.65
CA ILE A 84 -11.62 11.30 30.83
C ILE A 84 -10.30 11.48 30.08
N ASP A 85 -9.37 10.52 30.18
CA ASP A 85 -8.16 10.52 29.37
C ASP A 85 -8.64 10.59 27.92
N ASN A 86 -8.55 11.78 27.32
CA ASN A 86 -9.06 11.98 25.98
C ASN A 86 -8.12 11.20 25.06
N PRO A 87 -8.57 10.19 24.31
CA PRO A 87 -7.70 9.45 23.39
C PRO A 87 -6.96 10.40 22.44
N ASP A 88 -7.61 11.49 22.04
CA ASP A 88 -7.00 12.55 21.22
C ASP A 88 -5.85 13.27 21.94
N GLU A 89 -5.89 13.43 23.27
CA GLU A 89 -4.83 14.09 24.05
C GLU A 89 -3.57 13.23 24.12
N GLU A 90 -3.71 11.93 24.36
CA GLU A 90 -2.58 11.01 24.39
C GLU A 90 -1.98 10.79 22.99
N ASP A 91 -2.81 10.84 21.93
CA ASP A 91 -2.35 10.80 20.54
C ASP A 91 -1.57 12.07 20.17
N ILE A 92 -2.09 13.27 20.50
CA ILE A 92 -1.34 14.53 20.29
C ILE A 92 -0.03 14.52 21.07
N LEU A 93 -0.05 14.04 22.31
CA LEU A 93 1.14 14.00 23.17
C LEU A 93 2.18 12.99 22.64
N ARG A 94 1.73 11.88 22.07
CA ARG A 94 2.57 10.91 21.36
C ARG A 94 3.19 11.54 20.11
N GLU A 95 2.40 12.22 19.28
CA GLU A 95 2.89 12.90 18.07
C GLU A 95 3.89 14.00 18.39
N LEU A 96 3.63 14.82 19.41
CA LEU A 96 4.56 15.86 19.84
C LEU A 96 5.89 15.29 20.34
N ARG A 97 5.86 14.17 21.08
CA ARG A 97 7.09 13.48 21.52
C ARG A 97 7.88 12.83 20.38
N ARG A 98 7.22 12.52 19.25
CA ARG A 98 7.88 11.96 18.05
C ARG A 98 8.64 13.01 17.27
N LEU A 99 8.19 14.27 17.31
CA LEU A 99 8.87 15.36 16.63
C LEU A 99 10.26 15.61 17.26
N PRO A 100 11.31 15.74 16.45
CA PRO A 100 12.62 16.14 16.97
C PRO A 100 12.52 17.49 17.73
N PRO A 101 13.29 17.67 18.82
CA PRO A 101 13.23 18.90 19.62
C PRO A 101 13.51 20.18 18.83
N GLU A 102 14.18 20.07 17.69
CA GLU A 102 14.45 21.17 16.75
C GLU A 102 13.17 21.80 16.18
N PHE A 103 12.07 21.05 16.13
CA PHE A 103 10.78 21.52 15.59
C PHE A 103 9.92 22.24 16.64
N TYR A 104 10.21 22.07 17.93
CA TYR A 104 9.42 22.65 19.01
C TYR A 104 9.35 24.19 19.01
N PRO A 105 10.40 24.94 18.62
CA PRO A 105 10.32 26.39 18.50
C PRO A 105 9.30 26.90 17.46
N TYR A 106 8.96 26.09 16.45
CA TYR A 106 8.01 26.47 15.41
C TYR A 106 6.55 26.14 15.78
N ILE A 107 6.34 25.12 16.60
CA ILE A 107 5.00 24.60 16.94
C ILE A 107 4.58 25.04 18.34
N GLY A 108 5.49 25.04 19.31
CA GLY A 108 5.21 25.37 20.70
C GLY A 108 4.51 26.71 20.91
N PRO A 109 4.95 27.83 20.29
CA PRO A 109 4.26 29.11 20.37
C PRO A 109 2.79 29.06 19.93
N VAL A 110 2.44 28.22 18.95
CA VAL A 110 1.05 28.00 18.49
C VAL A 110 0.25 27.22 19.51
N LEU A 111 0.85 26.19 20.10
CA LEU A 111 0.18 25.39 21.12
C LEU A 111 -0.20 26.24 22.34
N HIS A 112 0.61 27.24 22.70
CA HIS A 112 0.29 28.15 23.80
C HIS A 112 -0.83 29.17 23.49
N THR A 113 -1.23 29.35 22.23
CA THR A 113 -2.33 30.26 21.85
C THR A 113 -3.69 29.58 21.71
N LEU A 114 -3.72 28.25 21.62
CA LEU A 114 -4.95 27.48 21.42
C LEU A 114 -5.71 27.31 22.75
N PRO A 115 -6.99 27.72 22.83
CA PRO A 115 -7.79 27.57 24.03
C PRO A 115 -8.16 26.09 24.26
N GLY A 116 -8.13 25.65 25.52
CA GLY A 116 -8.60 24.32 25.92
C GLY A 116 -7.58 23.17 25.82
N LEU A 117 -6.35 23.44 25.37
CA LEU A 117 -5.26 22.45 25.40
C LEU A 117 -4.90 22.03 26.82
N SER A 118 -4.53 20.76 26.97
CA SER A 118 -4.15 20.18 28.25
C SER A 118 -2.82 20.74 28.76
N GLY A 119 -2.74 20.97 30.07
CA GLY A 119 -1.49 21.32 30.75
C GLY A 119 -0.39 20.28 30.52
N LYS A 120 -0.74 18.99 30.37
CA LYS A 120 0.24 17.93 30.06
C LYS A 120 1.00 18.19 28.75
N ILE A 121 0.31 18.71 27.72
CA ILE A 121 0.90 19.03 26.42
C ILE A 121 1.77 20.29 26.52
N LEU A 122 1.27 21.32 27.23
CA LEU A 122 1.98 22.60 27.39
C LEU A 122 3.20 22.50 28.31
N ASP A 123 3.23 21.53 29.22
CA ASP A 123 4.36 21.23 30.12
C ASP A 123 5.39 20.25 29.53
N LEU A 124 5.24 19.82 28.28
CA LEU A 124 6.25 18.97 27.62
C LEU A 124 7.62 19.69 27.58
N PRO A 125 8.73 18.96 27.87
CA PRO A 125 10.07 19.53 27.84
C PRO A 125 10.40 20.05 26.44
N GLY A 126 10.87 21.29 26.34
CA GLY A 126 11.13 21.99 25.08
C GLY A 126 9.93 22.70 24.44
N ILE A 127 8.68 22.33 24.77
CA ILE A 127 7.47 23.09 24.38
C ILE A 127 7.14 24.16 25.43
N LYS A 128 7.36 23.83 26.71
CA LYS A 128 7.19 24.78 27.82
C LYS A 128 8.07 26.03 27.68
N GLU A 129 9.29 25.82 27.20
CA GLU A 129 10.33 26.84 27.11
C GLU A 129 10.12 27.78 25.91
N THR A 130 9.39 27.35 24.89
CA THR A 130 9.18 28.12 23.65
C THR A 130 8.03 29.13 23.75
N LYS A 131 7.41 29.25 24.93
CA LYS A 131 6.37 30.25 25.19
C LYS A 131 6.91 31.67 24.94
N HIS A 132 6.27 32.40 24.02
CA HIS A 132 6.67 33.74 23.57
C HIS A 132 8.07 33.84 22.93
N GLN A 133 8.64 32.72 22.47
CA GLN A 133 9.91 32.73 21.75
C GLN A 133 9.70 32.71 20.24
N PHE A 134 10.49 33.51 19.53
CA PHE A 134 10.58 33.47 18.07
C PHE A 134 11.59 32.39 17.64
N PRO A 135 11.35 31.64 16.55
CA PRO A 135 12.26 30.60 16.08
C PRO A 135 13.66 31.15 15.76
N LYS A 136 14.71 30.49 16.24
CA LYS A 136 16.11 30.92 16.03
C LYS A 136 16.64 30.61 14.63
N ARG A 137 16.00 29.67 13.92
CA ARG A 137 16.36 29.23 12.57
C ARG A 137 15.25 29.65 11.61
N ILE A 138 15.59 30.40 10.57
CA ILE A 138 14.63 30.89 9.57
C ILE A 138 15.15 30.49 8.19
N ALA A 139 14.25 30.12 7.29
CA ALA A 139 14.56 29.86 5.89
C ALA A 139 15.26 31.06 5.24
N SER A 140 16.32 30.81 4.48
CA SER A 140 17.15 31.84 3.85
C SER A 140 16.34 32.77 2.93
N LYS A 141 15.30 32.23 2.29
CA LYS A 141 14.37 32.97 1.42
C LYS A 141 13.51 33.98 2.16
N LEU A 142 13.24 33.75 3.45
CA LEU A 142 12.35 34.58 4.27
C LEU A 142 13.12 35.53 5.20
N ALA A 143 14.41 35.25 5.43
CA ALA A 143 15.27 36.06 6.30
C ALA A 143 15.42 37.53 5.87
N ALA A 144 15.16 37.85 4.60
CA ALA A 144 15.26 39.22 4.07
C ALA A 144 14.02 40.09 4.31
N ILE A 145 12.92 39.53 4.85
CA ILE A 145 11.69 40.28 5.10
C ILE A 145 11.88 41.14 6.37
N PRO A 146 11.67 42.47 6.30
CA PRO A 146 11.74 43.32 7.48
C PRO A 146 10.64 42.96 8.47
N ASP A 147 10.92 43.04 9.77
CA ASP A 147 9.94 42.87 10.86
C ASP A 147 9.28 41.47 10.92
N ILE A 148 9.94 40.43 10.39
CA ILE A 148 9.43 39.05 10.40
C ILE A 148 9.21 38.47 11.81
N GLU A 149 9.82 39.07 12.83
CA GLU A 149 9.65 38.70 14.25
C GLU A 149 8.22 38.95 14.77
N PHE A 150 7.47 39.86 14.15
CA PHE A 150 6.09 40.20 14.52
C PHE A 150 5.04 39.32 13.84
N LEU A 151 5.46 38.29 13.12
CA LEU A 151 4.56 37.33 12.50
C LEU A 151 3.74 36.61 13.59
N SER A 152 2.47 36.28 13.26
CA SER A 152 1.65 35.52 14.19
C SER A 152 2.26 34.13 14.44
N PRO A 153 2.21 33.61 15.69
CA PRO A 153 2.77 32.29 16.01
C PRO A 153 2.31 31.19 15.07
N GLY A 154 1.05 31.23 14.61
CA GLY A 154 0.45 30.27 13.69
C GLY A 154 1.20 30.12 12.36
N LEU A 155 2.03 31.09 11.99
CA LEU A 155 2.78 31.09 10.75
C LEU A 155 4.26 30.71 10.93
N TYR A 156 4.71 30.44 12.16
CA TYR A 156 6.10 30.07 12.43
C TYR A 156 6.50 28.76 11.74
N ILE A 157 5.55 27.84 11.51
CA ILE A 157 5.79 26.62 10.73
C ILE A 157 6.37 26.94 9.35
N TYR A 158 5.91 28.01 8.70
CA TYR A 158 6.40 28.43 7.39
C TYR A 158 7.78 29.07 7.40
N LEU A 159 8.32 29.39 8.58
CA LEU A 159 9.68 29.94 8.70
C LEU A 159 10.75 28.85 8.68
N MET A 160 10.34 27.58 8.73
CA MET A 160 11.22 26.43 8.83
C MET A 160 12.04 26.20 7.55
N PRO A 161 13.39 26.17 7.62
CA PRO A 161 14.27 25.93 6.46
C PRO A 161 13.98 24.61 5.72
N GLU A 162 13.61 23.57 6.45
CA GLU A 162 13.36 22.22 5.95
C GLU A 162 12.19 22.18 4.95
N LEU A 163 11.19 23.05 5.10
CA LEU A 163 10.09 23.18 4.12
C LEU A 163 10.57 23.68 2.75
N PHE A 164 11.71 24.37 2.72
CA PHE A 164 12.32 24.91 1.51
C PHE A 164 13.48 24.07 1.00
N GLY A 165 13.72 22.88 1.58
CA GLY A 165 14.82 21.98 1.21
C GLY A 165 16.19 22.48 1.67
N GLU A 166 16.24 23.42 2.61
CA GLU A 166 17.48 23.92 3.18
C GLU A 166 17.90 23.04 4.37
N GLY A 167 19.13 22.52 4.35
CA GLY A 167 19.64 21.66 5.43
C GLY A 167 19.26 20.17 5.32
N SER A 168 18.47 19.77 4.32
CA SER A 168 18.26 18.36 3.99
C SER A 168 19.52 17.77 3.31
N ASN A 169 20.54 17.48 4.10
CA ASN A 169 21.62 16.58 3.69
C ASN A 169 21.09 15.14 3.67
N THR A 170 20.08 14.87 2.85
CA THR A 170 19.64 13.50 2.59
C THR A 170 20.75 12.81 1.81
N ARG A 171 21.62 12.08 2.51
CA ARG A 171 22.56 11.12 1.92
C ARG A 171 21.85 10.00 1.13
N GLU A 172 20.53 9.90 1.26
CA GLU A 172 19.76 8.71 0.91
C GLU A 172 18.93 8.83 -0.36
N PHE A 173 18.66 10.05 -0.83
CA PHE A 173 18.11 10.25 -2.17
C PHE A 173 19.26 10.68 -3.07
N PRO A 174 19.53 9.99 -4.18
CA PRO A 174 20.35 10.59 -5.23
C PRO A 174 19.63 11.88 -5.61
N GLN A 175 20.22 13.02 -5.24
CA GLN A 175 19.79 14.29 -5.80
C GLN A 175 19.77 14.07 -7.31
N SER A 176 18.67 14.43 -7.96
CA SER A 176 18.63 14.50 -9.41
C SER A 176 19.72 15.47 -9.81
N LEU A 177 20.93 14.96 -10.08
CA LEU A 177 21.91 15.62 -10.91
C LEU A 177 21.09 16.06 -12.11
N SER A 178 20.95 17.37 -12.29
CA SER A 178 20.23 18.00 -13.39
C SER A 178 20.29 17.09 -14.61
N LYS A 179 19.13 16.71 -15.18
CA LYS A 179 19.05 15.91 -16.40
C LYS A 179 20.10 16.43 -17.39
N TYR A 180 21.20 15.67 -17.47
CA TYR A 180 22.40 15.88 -18.27
C TYR A 180 22.52 17.25 -18.94
N PRO A 181 23.19 18.26 -18.35
CA PRO A 181 23.31 19.55 -19.02
C PRO A 181 24.19 19.47 -20.27
N ASN A 182 24.96 18.39 -20.47
CA ASN A 182 25.74 18.12 -21.68
C ASN A 182 26.00 16.61 -21.83
N LEU A 183 25.06 15.84 -22.38
CA LEU A 183 25.43 14.54 -22.97
C LEU A 183 26.19 14.84 -24.27
N PRO A 184 27.47 14.43 -24.41
CA PRO A 184 28.11 14.49 -25.71
C PRO A 184 27.27 13.67 -26.70
N SER A 185 27.17 14.12 -27.94
CA SER A 185 26.47 13.34 -28.98
C SER A 185 27.02 11.92 -28.97
N ILE A 186 26.16 10.94 -28.69
CA ILE A 186 26.55 9.54 -28.66
C ILE A 186 27.03 9.22 -30.07
N ARG A 187 28.35 9.17 -30.29
CA ARG A 187 28.94 8.67 -31.53
C ARG A 187 28.76 7.16 -31.52
N ILE A 188 27.59 6.72 -31.98
CA ILE A 188 27.32 5.30 -32.17
C ILE A 188 28.40 4.77 -33.13
N LYS A 189 29.22 3.82 -32.65
CA LYS A 189 30.26 3.21 -33.50
C LYS A 189 29.58 2.49 -34.65
N LYS A 190 30.02 2.74 -35.89
CA LYS A 190 29.47 2.10 -37.09
C LYS A 190 29.56 0.57 -37.01
N GLU A 191 30.57 0.04 -36.32
CA GLU A 191 30.75 -1.39 -36.05
C GLU A 191 29.62 -1.98 -35.20
N LEU A 192 29.14 -1.24 -34.19
CA LEU A 192 28.02 -1.65 -33.35
C LEU A 192 26.73 -1.71 -34.17
N LEU A 193 26.49 -0.70 -35.01
CA LEU A 193 25.35 -0.68 -35.93
C LEU A 193 25.41 -1.82 -36.94
N ALA A 194 26.60 -2.09 -37.51
CA ALA A 194 26.79 -3.19 -38.45
C ALA A 194 26.57 -4.57 -37.78
N ALA A 195 27.03 -4.74 -36.53
CA ALA A 195 26.77 -5.95 -35.75
C ALA A 195 25.27 -6.10 -35.42
N ALA A 196 24.62 -5.01 -35.00
CA ALA A 196 23.18 -4.99 -34.70
C ALA A 196 22.32 -5.27 -35.95
N LEU A 197 22.69 -4.72 -37.11
CA LEU A 197 22.01 -4.97 -38.40
C LEU A 197 22.22 -6.40 -38.90
N LYS A 198 23.32 -7.06 -38.51
CA LYS A 198 23.57 -8.47 -38.82
C LYS A 198 22.71 -9.40 -37.96
N GLU A 199 22.54 -9.08 -36.67
CA GLU A 199 21.68 -9.86 -35.78
C GLU A 199 20.19 -9.59 -36.00
N VAL A 200 19.84 -8.34 -36.34
CA VAL A 200 18.45 -7.93 -36.56
C VAL A 200 18.34 -7.35 -37.98
N PRO A 201 18.11 -8.21 -38.99
CA PRO A 201 18.05 -7.75 -40.37
C PRO A 201 16.85 -6.79 -40.56
N PRO A 202 17.02 -5.68 -41.30
CA PRO A 202 15.98 -4.68 -41.51
C PRO A 202 14.75 -5.25 -42.24
N GLU A 203 14.92 -6.35 -42.96
CA GLU A 203 13.85 -7.13 -43.60
C GLU A 203 12.80 -7.64 -42.60
N ASN A 204 13.17 -7.85 -41.33
CA ASN A 204 12.24 -8.24 -40.29
C ASN A 204 11.28 -7.13 -39.84
N PHE A 205 11.56 -5.88 -40.20
CA PHE A 205 10.74 -4.69 -39.89
C PHE A 205 10.13 -4.03 -41.13
N ALA A 206 10.13 -4.71 -42.28
CA ALA A 206 9.50 -4.20 -43.49
C ALA A 206 7.98 -4.04 -43.32
N ILE A 207 7.44 -2.93 -43.81
CA ILE A 207 6.01 -2.55 -43.68
C ILE A 207 5.09 -3.60 -44.35
N ASP A 208 5.59 -4.28 -45.39
CA ASP A 208 4.81 -5.20 -46.23
C ASP A 208 4.95 -6.69 -45.82
N LYS A 209 5.52 -6.98 -44.65
CA LYS A 209 5.71 -8.35 -44.19
C LYS A 209 4.36 -8.97 -43.78
N PRO A 210 4.01 -10.18 -44.27
CA PRO A 210 2.87 -10.90 -43.74
C PRO A 210 3.10 -11.21 -42.26
N GLU A 211 2.12 -10.89 -41.41
CA GLU A 211 2.17 -11.22 -39.98
C GLU A 211 2.46 -12.72 -39.82
N GLN A 212 3.60 -13.03 -39.22
CA GLN A 212 3.88 -14.42 -38.86
C GLN A 212 2.85 -14.85 -37.81
N PRO A 213 2.30 -16.07 -37.90
CA PRO A 213 1.39 -16.56 -36.88
C PRO A 213 2.11 -16.46 -35.53
N GLU A 214 1.52 -15.71 -34.61
CA GLU A 214 2.12 -15.51 -33.30
C GLU A 214 2.23 -16.86 -32.58
N ASP A 215 3.41 -17.21 -32.08
CA ASP A 215 3.54 -18.37 -31.20
C ASP A 215 2.92 -18.01 -29.85
N LEU A 216 1.69 -18.48 -29.65
CA LEU A 216 0.88 -18.25 -28.46
C LEU A 216 1.29 -19.17 -27.29
N GLY A 217 2.10 -20.20 -27.56
CA GLY A 217 2.45 -21.22 -26.57
C GLY A 217 1.27 -22.12 -26.17
N ILE A 218 1.52 -23.04 -25.23
CA ILE A 218 0.52 -23.98 -24.73
C ILE A 218 -0.34 -23.28 -23.67
N ARG A 219 -1.66 -23.46 -23.78
CA ARG A 219 -2.62 -22.95 -22.79
C ARG A 219 -2.70 -23.86 -21.57
N HIS A 220 -2.66 -23.26 -20.38
CA HIS A 220 -2.81 -23.97 -19.11
C HIS A 220 -4.26 -23.85 -18.61
N TYR A 221 -4.96 -24.98 -18.55
CA TYR A 221 -6.37 -25.00 -18.09
C TYR A 221 -6.51 -25.08 -16.56
N SER A 222 -5.50 -25.65 -15.88
CA SER A 222 -5.39 -25.69 -14.42
C SER A 222 -4.19 -24.87 -13.98
N ALA A 223 -4.40 -23.74 -13.32
CA ALA A 223 -3.35 -22.78 -13.01
C ALA A 223 -3.15 -22.67 -11.49
N ASP A 224 -2.01 -23.17 -11.00
CA ASP A 224 -1.59 -23.02 -9.60
C ASP A 224 -0.50 -21.95 -9.44
N ALA A 225 -0.14 -21.56 -8.22
CA ALA A 225 0.93 -20.58 -7.94
C ALA A 225 2.25 -20.83 -8.72
N GLY A 226 2.62 -22.09 -8.97
CA GLY A 226 3.85 -22.48 -9.66
C GLY A 226 3.79 -22.56 -11.20
N THR A 227 2.61 -22.46 -11.81
CA THR A 227 2.47 -22.59 -13.28
C THR A 227 2.99 -21.33 -14.01
N PRO A 228 3.81 -21.46 -15.07
CA PRO A 228 4.22 -20.29 -15.87
C PRO A 228 3.06 -19.80 -16.75
N LEU A 229 3.03 -18.50 -17.03
CA LEU A 229 2.05 -17.92 -17.95
C LEU A 229 2.51 -18.10 -19.40
N SER A 230 1.60 -18.55 -20.27
CA SER A 230 1.77 -18.46 -21.73
C SER A 230 1.04 -17.25 -22.31
N LYS A 231 1.35 -16.88 -23.56
CA LYS A 231 0.63 -15.81 -24.26
C LYS A 231 -0.84 -16.16 -24.49
N ALA A 232 -1.14 -17.42 -24.76
CA ALA A 232 -2.51 -17.94 -24.86
C ALA A 232 -3.31 -17.72 -23.58
N ASP A 233 -2.68 -17.90 -22.40
CA ASP A 233 -3.34 -17.67 -21.10
C ASP A 233 -3.69 -16.18 -20.91
N VAL A 234 -2.78 -15.30 -21.31
CA VAL A 234 -2.97 -13.83 -21.23
C VAL A 234 -4.09 -13.37 -22.17
N GLN A 235 -4.12 -13.87 -23.41
CA GLN A 235 -5.20 -13.56 -24.35
C GLN A 235 -6.57 -14.06 -23.85
N ALA A 236 -6.61 -15.28 -23.32
CA ALA A 236 -7.82 -15.82 -22.73
C ALA A 236 -8.30 -14.95 -21.57
N PHE A 237 -7.39 -14.47 -20.69
CA PHE A 237 -7.74 -13.52 -19.64
C PHE A 237 -8.29 -12.19 -20.21
N ILE A 238 -7.62 -11.60 -21.20
CA ILE A 238 -8.04 -10.36 -21.87
C ILE A 238 -9.48 -10.46 -22.41
N ALA A 239 -9.86 -11.62 -22.94
CA ALA A 239 -11.21 -11.88 -23.43
C ALA A 239 -12.27 -11.90 -22.31
N THR A 240 -11.89 -12.18 -21.06
CA THR A 240 -12.82 -12.14 -19.90
C THR A 240 -13.06 -10.74 -19.35
N ILE A 241 -12.19 -9.76 -19.67
CA ILE A 241 -12.22 -8.43 -19.06
C ILE A 241 -13.51 -7.67 -19.40
N ASP A 242 -13.98 -7.76 -20.64
CA ASP A 242 -15.20 -7.06 -21.08
C ASP A 242 -16.45 -7.63 -20.38
N GLY A 243 -16.50 -8.96 -20.21
CA GLY A 243 -17.56 -9.61 -19.44
C GLY A 243 -17.52 -9.24 -17.95
N LEU A 244 -16.33 -9.09 -17.37
CA LEU A 244 -16.15 -8.64 -16.00
C LEU A 244 -16.60 -7.17 -15.81
N ALA A 245 -16.34 -6.30 -16.79
CA ALA A 245 -16.80 -4.91 -16.76
C ALA A 245 -18.32 -4.85 -16.72
N ASN A 246 -18.99 -5.67 -17.52
CA ASN A 246 -20.46 -5.78 -17.54
C ASN A 246 -21.01 -6.37 -16.23
N PHE A 247 -20.38 -7.43 -15.72
CA PHE A 247 -20.77 -8.05 -14.45
C PHE A 247 -20.69 -7.07 -13.28
N SER A 248 -19.66 -6.22 -13.27
CA SER A 248 -19.45 -5.22 -12.23
C SER A 248 -20.19 -3.91 -12.47
N ALA A 249 -20.91 -3.73 -13.58
CA ALA A 249 -21.54 -2.45 -13.92
C ALA A 249 -22.67 -2.05 -12.94
N ASP A 250 -23.38 -3.01 -12.35
CA ASP A 250 -24.48 -2.74 -11.41
C ASP A 250 -23.96 -2.17 -10.08
N LEU A 251 -24.44 -0.99 -9.71
CA LEU A 251 -24.10 -0.30 -8.47
C LEU A 251 -24.44 -1.16 -7.23
N LYS A 252 -25.55 -1.91 -7.27
CA LYS A 252 -25.93 -2.79 -6.15
C LYS A 252 -24.90 -3.90 -5.94
N THR A 253 -24.39 -4.44 -7.04
CA THR A 253 -23.35 -5.47 -7.05
C THR A 253 -22.03 -4.89 -6.53
N LYS A 254 -21.62 -3.70 -6.99
CA LYS A 254 -20.42 -3.01 -6.46
C LYS A 254 -20.50 -2.79 -4.94
N VAL A 255 -21.60 -2.25 -4.43
CA VAL A 255 -21.77 -1.98 -2.99
C VAL A 255 -21.72 -3.27 -2.17
N LYS A 256 -22.33 -4.35 -2.64
CA LYS A 256 -22.23 -5.67 -1.99
C LYS A 256 -20.78 -6.15 -1.90
N TYR A 257 -20.04 -6.08 -3.01
CA TYR A 257 -18.62 -6.48 -3.03
C TYR A 257 -17.72 -5.62 -2.13
N ILE A 258 -17.99 -4.32 -2.03
CA ILE A 258 -17.27 -3.42 -1.12
C ILE A 258 -17.60 -3.77 0.34
N SER A 259 -18.88 -3.98 0.67
CA SER A 259 -19.30 -4.30 2.03
C SER A 259 -18.69 -5.62 2.54
N LEU A 260 -18.48 -6.59 1.64
CA LEU A 260 -17.86 -7.86 1.96
C LEU A 260 -16.41 -7.75 2.39
N ASN A 261 -15.65 -6.77 1.90
CA ASN A 261 -14.25 -6.57 2.33
C ASN A 261 -14.16 -6.43 3.85
N SER A 262 -15.06 -5.64 4.45
CA SER A 262 -15.06 -5.42 5.89
C SER A 262 -15.36 -6.69 6.69
N LEU A 263 -16.27 -7.53 6.17
CA LEU A 263 -16.63 -8.81 6.79
C LEU A 263 -15.53 -9.86 6.64
N MET A 264 -14.88 -9.91 5.47
CA MET A 264 -13.77 -10.81 5.20
C MET A 264 -12.53 -10.44 6.01
N ASN A 265 -12.23 -9.15 6.15
CA ASN A 265 -11.13 -8.70 7.00
C ASN A 265 -11.38 -9.09 8.46
N TYR A 266 -12.60 -8.88 8.97
CA TYR A 266 -12.96 -9.31 10.32
C TYR A 266 -12.85 -10.83 10.51
N TRP A 267 -13.22 -11.61 9.49
CA TRP A 267 -13.07 -13.05 9.52
C TRP A 267 -11.61 -13.50 9.53
N ASP A 268 -10.76 -12.88 8.70
CA ASP A 268 -9.32 -13.12 8.70
C ASP A 268 -8.70 -12.77 10.06
N GLU A 269 -9.11 -11.65 10.67
CA GLU A 269 -8.69 -11.25 12.02
C GLU A 269 -9.09 -12.29 13.07
N LYS A 270 -10.33 -12.80 13.02
CA LYS A 270 -10.81 -13.86 13.92
C LYS A 270 -10.00 -15.15 13.80
N ASN A 271 -9.47 -15.43 12.61
CA ASN A 271 -8.63 -16.59 12.32
C ASN A 271 -7.13 -16.33 12.54
N GLY A 272 -6.77 -15.22 13.20
CA GLY A 272 -5.40 -14.93 13.63
C GLY A 272 -4.56 -14.12 12.64
N ALA A 273 -5.14 -13.59 11.55
CA ALA A 273 -4.44 -12.65 10.69
C ALA A 273 -4.40 -11.24 11.33
N ASP A 274 -3.30 -10.52 11.12
CA ASP A 274 -3.21 -9.11 11.50
C ASP A 274 -4.16 -8.26 10.63
N LYS A 275 -4.81 -7.27 11.23
CA LYS A 275 -5.73 -6.32 10.56
C LYS A 275 -5.10 -5.68 9.32
N ASN A 276 -3.83 -5.30 9.40
CA ASN A 276 -3.11 -4.68 8.28
C ASN A 276 -2.90 -5.68 7.14
N VAL A 277 -2.59 -6.94 7.47
CA VAL A 277 -2.38 -8.02 6.50
C VAL A 277 -3.68 -8.36 5.78
N ALA A 278 -4.79 -8.45 6.50
CA ALA A 278 -6.10 -8.77 5.93
C ALA A 278 -6.52 -7.76 4.84
N PHE A 279 -6.29 -6.47 5.09
CA PHE A 279 -6.51 -5.44 4.07
C PHE A 279 -5.59 -5.59 2.86
N LEU A 280 -4.29 -5.82 3.10
CA LEU A 280 -3.27 -5.92 2.06
C LEU A 280 -3.44 -7.14 1.15
N LYS A 281 -4.02 -8.25 1.63
CA LYS A 281 -4.37 -9.42 0.80
C LYS A 281 -5.16 -9.04 -0.45
N THR A 282 -6.14 -8.16 -0.29
CA THR A 282 -7.01 -7.70 -1.40
C THR A 282 -6.22 -6.91 -2.44
N MET A 283 -5.16 -6.21 -2.02
CA MET A 283 -4.31 -5.44 -2.93
C MET A 283 -3.34 -6.34 -3.68
N VAL A 284 -2.67 -7.26 -2.96
CA VAL A 284 -1.64 -8.14 -3.53
C VAL A 284 -2.24 -9.12 -4.54
N ASN A 285 -3.39 -9.72 -4.21
CA ASN A 285 -4.08 -10.74 -5.00
C ASN A 285 -5.57 -10.37 -5.20
N PRO A 286 -5.85 -9.35 -6.04
CA PRO A 286 -7.22 -8.85 -6.24
C PRO A 286 -8.16 -9.88 -6.88
N CYS A 287 -7.69 -10.70 -7.82
CA CYS A 287 -8.53 -11.64 -8.56
C CYS A 287 -8.89 -12.86 -7.70
N GLN A 288 -7.95 -13.39 -6.91
CA GLN A 288 -8.24 -14.41 -5.90
C GLN A 288 -9.19 -13.88 -4.82
N THR A 289 -9.04 -12.63 -4.40
CA THR A 289 -9.98 -12.01 -3.45
C THR A 289 -11.38 -11.86 -4.05
N LEU A 290 -11.47 -11.53 -5.34
CA LEU A 290 -12.74 -11.48 -6.04
C LEU A 290 -13.39 -12.87 -6.16
N ALA A 291 -12.61 -13.90 -6.51
CA ALA A 291 -13.08 -15.29 -6.52
C ALA A 291 -13.62 -15.73 -5.15
N ARG A 292 -12.91 -15.38 -4.06
CA ARG A 292 -13.35 -15.61 -2.69
C ARG A 292 -14.69 -14.91 -2.38
N LYS A 293 -14.87 -13.65 -2.79
CA LYS A 293 -16.16 -12.94 -2.65
C LYS A 293 -17.29 -13.59 -3.43
N ILE A 294 -17.02 -14.06 -4.64
CA ILE A 294 -18.01 -14.76 -5.48
C ILE A 294 -18.46 -16.06 -4.80
N LYS A 295 -17.51 -16.81 -4.22
CA LYS A 295 -17.81 -18.01 -3.41
C LYS A 295 -18.68 -17.65 -2.19
N TRP A 296 -18.31 -16.60 -1.44
CA TRP A 296 -19.07 -16.13 -0.28
C TRP A 296 -20.51 -15.72 -0.61
N LEU A 297 -20.72 -15.03 -1.74
CA LEU A 297 -22.04 -14.60 -2.20
C LEU A 297 -22.90 -15.71 -2.81
N GLY A 298 -22.34 -16.90 -3.06
CA GLY A 298 -23.02 -17.95 -3.84
C GLY A 298 -23.27 -17.56 -5.30
N ALA A 299 -22.54 -16.57 -5.84
CA ALA A 299 -22.71 -16.05 -7.20
C ALA A 299 -21.87 -16.82 -8.25
N ARG A 300 -21.45 -18.05 -7.93
CA ARG A 300 -20.52 -18.83 -8.76
C ARG A 300 -21.09 -19.10 -10.15
N SER A 301 -22.37 -19.44 -10.28
CA SER A 301 -23.01 -19.67 -11.58
C SER A 301 -23.01 -18.42 -12.47
N GLN A 302 -23.39 -17.27 -11.90
CA GLN A 302 -23.43 -16.00 -12.62
C GLN A 302 -22.05 -15.56 -13.10
N PHE A 303 -21.02 -15.79 -12.28
CA PHE A 303 -19.65 -15.48 -12.68
C PHE A 303 -19.09 -16.51 -13.67
N GLN A 304 -19.52 -17.77 -13.59
CA GLN A 304 -19.13 -18.81 -14.52
C GLN A 304 -19.54 -18.44 -15.96
N ASP A 305 -20.66 -17.76 -16.18
CA ASP A 305 -21.08 -17.29 -17.50
C ASP A 305 -20.08 -16.31 -18.15
N VAL A 306 -19.32 -15.56 -17.32
CA VAL A 306 -18.29 -14.62 -17.78
C VAL A 306 -17.01 -15.34 -18.20
N ILE A 307 -16.60 -16.37 -17.46
CA ILE A 307 -15.30 -17.04 -17.65
C ILE A 307 -15.39 -18.33 -18.48
N SER A 308 -16.57 -18.92 -18.62
CA SER A 308 -16.81 -20.15 -19.41
C SER A 308 -16.52 -20.06 -20.90
N PRO A 309 -16.70 -18.91 -21.59
CA PRO A 309 -16.30 -18.79 -23.00
C PRO A 309 -14.83 -19.10 -23.24
N GLN A 310 -14.02 -18.94 -22.19
CA GLN A 310 -12.60 -19.26 -22.19
C GLN A 310 -12.32 -20.56 -21.44
N ALA A 311 -13.30 -21.39 -21.06
CA ALA A 311 -13.06 -22.66 -20.35
C ALA A 311 -12.20 -22.53 -19.07
N PHE A 312 -12.28 -21.40 -18.36
CA PHE A 312 -11.60 -21.25 -17.07
C PHE A 312 -12.44 -21.83 -15.92
N GLY A 313 -11.76 -22.48 -14.97
CA GLY A 313 -12.25 -22.61 -13.60
C GLY A 313 -12.16 -21.29 -12.84
N LEU A 314 -12.96 -21.12 -11.78
CA LEU A 314 -12.96 -19.89 -10.98
C LEU A 314 -11.60 -19.61 -10.34
N ASP A 315 -10.95 -20.64 -9.80
CA ASP A 315 -9.66 -20.53 -9.11
C ASP A 315 -8.52 -20.38 -10.13
N ASP A 316 -8.57 -21.11 -11.25
CA ASP A 316 -7.62 -20.98 -12.36
C ASP A 316 -7.62 -19.58 -12.96
N TRP A 317 -8.82 -19.03 -13.21
CA TRP A 317 -9.00 -17.66 -13.68
C TRP A 317 -8.36 -16.66 -12.71
N ALA A 318 -8.58 -16.85 -11.42
CA ALA A 318 -8.04 -15.96 -10.39
C ALA A 318 -6.51 -15.97 -10.36
N TYR A 319 -5.88 -17.14 -10.44
CA TYR A 319 -4.42 -17.26 -10.50
C TYR A 319 -3.84 -16.67 -11.79
N THR A 320 -4.43 -16.95 -12.94
CA THR A 320 -3.99 -16.38 -14.23
C THR A 320 -4.10 -14.86 -14.20
N CYS A 321 -5.24 -14.32 -13.73
CA CYS A 321 -5.48 -12.89 -13.59
C CYS A 321 -4.45 -12.21 -12.68
N ASP A 322 -4.24 -12.71 -11.46
CA ASP A 322 -3.28 -12.10 -10.51
C ASP A 322 -1.84 -12.13 -11.06
N LYS A 323 -1.43 -13.22 -11.72
CA LYS A 323 -0.11 -13.29 -12.36
C LYS A 323 0.02 -12.32 -13.52
N THR A 324 -1.01 -12.20 -14.36
CA THR A 324 -1.01 -11.25 -15.48
C THR A 324 -0.91 -9.82 -14.96
N LEU A 325 -1.63 -9.47 -13.89
CA LEU A 325 -1.55 -8.14 -13.27
C LEU A 325 -0.18 -7.85 -12.66
N LYS A 326 0.42 -8.80 -11.92
CA LYS A 326 1.77 -8.65 -11.35
C LYS A 326 2.83 -8.52 -12.44
N ALA A 327 2.72 -9.32 -13.51
CA ALA A 327 3.60 -9.25 -14.67
C ALA A 327 3.46 -7.92 -15.42
N LEU A 328 2.23 -7.46 -15.66
CA LEU A 328 1.94 -6.17 -16.28
C LEU A 328 2.58 -5.03 -15.49
N ARG A 329 2.34 -4.99 -14.18
CA ARG A 329 2.93 -3.98 -13.27
C ARG A 329 4.45 -3.99 -13.34
N ALA A 330 5.07 -5.17 -13.38
CA ALA A 330 6.53 -5.31 -13.44
C ALA A 330 7.12 -4.98 -14.82
N VAL A 331 6.34 -5.02 -15.89
CA VAL A 331 6.74 -4.58 -17.23
C VAL A 331 6.58 -3.06 -17.38
N SER A 332 5.57 -2.47 -16.73
CA SER A 332 5.29 -1.03 -16.79
C SER A 332 6.16 -0.18 -15.85
N GLN A 333 7.09 -0.76 -15.08
CA GLN A 333 7.87 -0.01 -14.10
C GLN A 333 8.86 0.96 -14.76
N SER A 334 8.96 2.15 -14.20
CA SER A 334 10.04 3.08 -14.53
C SER A 334 11.39 2.63 -13.94
N ASN A 335 12.51 3.11 -14.48
CA ASN A 335 13.84 2.81 -13.92
C ASN A 335 13.96 3.21 -12.44
N ALA A 336 13.32 4.32 -12.04
CA ALA A 336 13.31 4.77 -10.65
C ALA A 336 12.55 3.79 -9.74
N GLU A 337 11.40 3.29 -10.18
CA GLU A 337 10.61 2.29 -9.44
C GLU A 337 11.37 0.97 -9.31
N ILE A 338 12.06 0.53 -10.36
CA ILE A 338 12.91 -0.66 -10.31
C ILE A 338 14.02 -0.49 -9.27
N THR A 339 14.67 0.68 -9.23
CA THR A 339 15.69 0.99 -8.23
C THR A 339 15.10 1.00 -6.83
N ALA A 340 13.97 1.67 -6.60
CA ALA A 340 13.28 1.69 -5.32
C ALA A 340 12.89 0.28 -4.85
N MET A 341 12.35 -0.56 -5.75
CA MET A 341 12.02 -1.95 -5.43
C MET A 341 13.25 -2.80 -5.11
N ASN A 342 14.38 -2.55 -5.77
CA ASN A 342 15.63 -3.22 -5.44
C ASN A 342 16.17 -2.79 -4.07
N ILE A 343 15.98 -1.52 -3.68
CA ILE A 343 16.32 -1.03 -2.33
C ILE A 343 15.41 -1.70 -1.29
N ALA A 344 14.10 -1.76 -1.54
CA ALA A 344 13.14 -2.44 -0.68
C ALA A 344 13.47 -3.93 -0.48
N LYS A 345 13.73 -4.66 -1.57
CA LYS A 345 14.11 -6.08 -1.57
C LYS A 345 15.44 -6.36 -0.87
N LYS A 346 16.34 -5.38 -0.83
CA LYS A 346 17.63 -5.49 -0.13
C LYS A 346 17.51 -5.20 1.37
N GLY A 347 16.33 -4.81 1.85
CA GLY A 347 16.06 -4.59 3.27
C GLY A 347 16.42 -3.21 3.80
N TYR A 348 17.00 -2.31 2.99
CA TYR A 348 17.46 -1.01 3.47
C TYR A 348 16.35 -0.13 4.06
N ILE A 349 15.14 -0.21 3.51
CA ILE A 349 13.98 0.53 4.04
C ILE A 349 13.62 0.02 5.45
N TYR A 350 13.73 -1.30 5.68
CA TYR A 350 13.50 -1.89 7.00
C TYR A 350 14.53 -1.44 8.02
N ASP A 351 15.80 -1.41 7.63
CA ASP A 351 16.88 -0.92 8.50
C ASP A 351 16.64 0.54 8.89
N MET A 352 16.26 1.39 7.95
CA MET A 352 15.92 2.79 8.21
C MET A 352 14.76 2.94 9.19
N ILE A 353 13.68 2.17 9.01
CA ILE A 353 12.50 2.19 9.90
C ILE A 353 12.86 1.69 11.30
N ASN A 354 13.78 0.72 11.42
CA ASN A 354 14.21 0.21 12.72
C ASN A 354 15.23 1.11 13.43
N GLN A 355 16.03 1.89 12.68
CA GLN A 355 17.01 2.83 13.21
C GLN A 355 16.37 4.12 13.73
N THR A 356 15.24 4.51 13.14
CA THR A 356 14.49 5.70 13.57
C THR A 356 13.65 5.37 14.80
N GLY A 357 13.97 5.98 15.96
CA GLY A 357 13.17 5.87 17.20
C GLY A 357 11.76 6.50 17.10
N TYR A 358 11.35 6.91 15.90
CA TYR A 358 10.11 7.58 15.58
C TYR A 358 8.90 6.63 15.61
N TYR A 359 9.09 5.38 15.15
CA TYR A 359 7.99 4.40 15.03
C TYR A 359 7.88 3.49 16.25
N THR A 360 6.65 3.25 16.69
CA THR A 360 6.31 2.21 17.68
C THR A 360 6.54 0.80 17.12
N PRO A 361 6.69 -0.24 17.96
CA PRO A 361 6.83 -1.61 17.48
C PRO A 361 5.69 -2.05 16.53
N GLU A 362 4.45 -1.63 16.83
CA GLU A 362 3.27 -1.92 16.00
C GLU A 362 3.33 -1.22 14.64
N GLU A 363 3.69 0.07 14.61
CA GLU A 363 3.85 0.82 13.36
C GLU A 363 4.99 0.26 12.52
N ARG A 364 6.12 -0.10 13.14
CA ARG A 364 7.22 -0.77 12.42
C ARG A 364 6.71 -2.04 11.77
N GLN A 365 5.96 -2.86 12.50
CA GLN A 365 5.38 -4.10 11.98
C GLN A 365 4.40 -3.82 10.83
N ALA A 366 3.54 -2.80 10.94
CA ALA A 366 2.66 -2.36 9.86
C ALA A 366 3.46 -1.98 8.61
N HIS A 367 4.50 -1.15 8.75
CA HIS A 367 5.39 -0.80 7.64
C HIS A 367 6.04 -2.03 7.00
N LYS A 368 6.41 -3.05 7.80
CA LYS A 368 6.93 -4.31 7.25
C LYS A 368 5.92 -4.98 6.34
N TYR A 369 4.67 -5.08 6.76
CA TYR A 369 3.62 -5.63 5.93
C TYR A 369 3.44 -4.82 4.64
N PHE A 370 3.40 -3.49 4.71
CA PHE A 370 3.27 -2.65 3.52
C PHE A 370 4.44 -2.79 2.53
N ILE A 371 5.68 -2.85 3.02
CA ILE A 371 6.85 -3.04 2.16
C ILE A 371 6.80 -4.41 1.50
N GLU A 372 6.47 -5.47 2.25
CA GLU A 372 6.36 -6.81 1.69
C GLU A 372 5.23 -6.91 0.65
N ALA A 373 4.05 -6.38 0.96
CA ALA A 373 2.94 -6.32 0.02
C ALA A 373 3.36 -5.58 -1.27
N SER A 374 4.11 -4.48 -1.13
CA SER A 374 4.65 -3.74 -2.27
C SER A 374 5.61 -4.60 -3.11
N ILE A 375 6.49 -5.37 -2.47
CA ILE A 375 7.38 -6.29 -3.19
C ILE A 375 6.57 -7.35 -3.96
N GLN A 376 5.54 -7.92 -3.34
CA GLN A 376 4.71 -8.97 -3.93
C GLN A 376 3.81 -8.49 -5.06
N LEU A 377 3.37 -7.23 -5.04
CA LEU A 377 2.62 -6.62 -6.13
C LEU A 377 3.37 -6.64 -7.47
N TYR A 378 4.72 -6.65 -7.42
CA TYR A 378 5.60 -6.67 -8.59
C TYR A 378 6.39 -7.98 -8.71
N GLN A 379 6.12 -8.98 -7.86
CA GLN A 379 6.81 -10.27 -7.89
C GLN A 379 6.28 -11.13 -9.04
N THR A 380 7.14 -11.43 -10.00
CA THR A 380 6.83 -12.24 -11.17
C THR A 380 8.09 -12.90 -11.73
N THR A 381 7.94 -13.97 -12.51
CA THR A 381 9.04 -14.62 -13.25
C THR A 381 9.35 -13.90 -14.57
N PRO A 382 10.57 -14.07 -15.13
CA PRO A 382 10.92 -13.53 -16.44
C PRO A 382 10.00 -14.04 -17.56
N GLU A 383 9.64 -15.32 -17.54
CA GLU A 383 8.73 -15.97 -18.49
C GLU A 383 7.36 -15.27 -18.52
N ASN A 384 6.78 -14.99 -17.34
CA ASN A 384 5.52 -14.28 -17.23
C ASN A 384 5.60 -12.85 -17.79
N LYS A 385 6.75 -12.17 -17.63
CA LYS A 385 6.95 -10.83 -18.20
C LYS A 385 7.00 -10.89 -19.73
N GLU A 386 7.62 -11.91 -20.29
CA GLU A 386 7.71 -12.13 -21.73
C GLU A 386 6.33 -12.42 -22.34
N ALA A 387 5.52 -13.24 -21.66
CA ALA A 387 4.16 -13.55 -22.08
C ALA A 387 3.23 -12.32 -22.08
N VAL A 388 3.38 -11.39 -21.12
CA VAL A 388 2.51 -10.21 -20.97
C VAL A 388 2.97 -9.01 -21.78
N ARG A 389 4.28 -8.85 -22.00
CA ARG A 389 4.86 -7.71 -22.73
C ARG A 389 4.17 -7.36 -24.06
N PRO A 390 3.82 -8.31 -24.96
CA PRO A 390 3.16 -7.95 -26.23
C PRO A 390 1.74 -7.38 -26.04
N TYR A 391 1.04 -7.72 -24.96
CA TYR A 391 -0.34 -7.30 -24.71
C TYR A 391 -0.46 -6.16 -23.68
N ALA A 392 0.65 -5.55 -23.27
CA ALA A 392 0.67 -4.56 -22.19
C ALA A 392 -0.23 -3.35 -22.47
N ASP A 393 -0.21 -2.82 -23.70
CA ASP A 393 -1.01 -1.66 -24.08
C ASP A 393 -2.51 -1.96 -24.09
N GLU A 394 -2.89 -3.12 -24.63
CA GLU A 394 -4.29 -3.58 -24.62
C GLU A 394 -4.79 -3.79 -23.20
N LEU A 395 -4.01 -4.47 -22.37
CA LEU A 395 -4.31 -4.69 -20.95
C LEU A 395 -4.49 -3.37 -20.21
N ASN A 396 -3.58 -2.41 -20.38
CA ASN A 396 -3.70 -1.09 -19.74
C ASN A 396 -4.99 -0.38 -20.15
N LYS A 397 -5.36 -0.44 -21.43
CA LYS A 397 -6.59 0.17 -21.95
C LYS A 397 -7.85 -0.49 -21.37
N LYS A 398 -7.91 -1.82 -21.34
CA LYS A 398 -9.09 -2.55 -20.83
C LYS A 398 -9.20 -2.46 -19.30
N LEU A 399 -8.08 -2.50 -18.58
CA LEU A 399 -8.06 -2.43 -17.12
C LEU A 399 -8.39 -1.04 -16.57
N ALA A 400 -8.17 0.02 -17.36
CA ALA A 400 -8.50 1.40 -16.97
C ALA A 400 -9.99 1.58 -16.57
N VAL A 401 -10.90 0.78 -17.12
CA VAL A 401 -12.34 0.83 -16.83
C VAL A 401 -12.66 0.47 -15.37
N PHE A 402 -11.81 -0.33 -14.72
CA PHE A 402 -12.03 -0.79 -13.35
C PHE A 402 -11.57 0.21 -12.28
N GLY A 403 -10.79 1.24 -12.67
CA GLY A 403 -10.28 2.27 -11.76
C GLY A 403 -9.63 1.68 -10.51
N ALA A 404 -9.88 2.31 -9.35
CA ALA A 404 -9.39 1.92 -8.02
C ALA A 404 -10.14 0.73 -7.36
N ASN A 405 -11.19 0.19 -8.00
CA ASN A 405 -12.29 -0.45 -7.25
C ASN A 405 -12.40 -1.98 -7.39
N LEU A 406 -11.75 -2.61 -8.39
CA LEU A 406 -11.94 -4.05 -8.66
C LEU A 406 -10.64 -4.81 -8.95
N LEU A 407 -9.80 -4.31 -9.85
CA LEU A 407 -8.57 -4.99 -10.28
C LEU A 407 -7.29 -4.17 -10.12
N GLY A 408 -7.39 -2.93 -9.62
CA GLY A 408 -6.22 -2.08 -9.45
C GLY A 408 -6.40 -1.02 -8.38
N SER A 409 -5.39 -0.89 -7.53
CA SER A 409 -4.62 0.34 -7.39
C SER A 409 -3.17 -0.09 -7.12
N PRO A 410 -2.16 0.51 -7.76
CA PRO A 410 -0.80 0.36 -7.27
C PRO A 410 -0.71 0.98 -5.87
N LEU A 411 -0.05 0.30 -4.93
CA LEU A 411 0.54 0.98 -3.78
C LEU A 411 1.62 1.89 -4.35
N ILE A 412 1.28 3.16 -4.59
CA ILE A 412 2.31 4.18 -4.70
C ILE A 412 2.84 4.30 -3.28
N LEU A 413 4.01 3.69 -3.03
CA LEU A 413 4.78 3.99 -1.83
C LEU A 413 5.04 5.50 -1.84
N PRO A 414 4.68 6.22 -0.76
CA PRO A 414 4.95 7.66 -0.64
C PRO A 414 6.45 7.97 -0.72
#